data_AF-A0A7Y7H4D1-F1
#
_entry.id   AF-A0A7Y7H4D1-F1
#
_cell.length_a   1.000
_cell.length_b   1.000
_cell.length_c   1.000
_cell.angle_alpha   90.00
_cell.angle_beta   90.00
_cell.angle_gamma   90.00
#
_symmetry.space_group_name_H-M   'P 1'
#
loop_
_entity.id
_entity.type
_entity.pdbx_description
1 polymer ?
#
loop_
_entity_poly.entity_id
_entity_poly.type
_entity_poly.pdbx_seq_one_letter_code
_entity_poly.pdbx_strand_id
1 'polypeptide(L)'
;MPVSKGRKKKHKKTKPVHHQKPASDEVFERDGMRMERRGKVTYLHNTRTEAEHQAYLESLPAILTEIDLSIKEGAEAILAYFEAFDNIALLGGLAINHHENQTDKDDDGMAETILEYAINICAALPVKSKPLPSWEDIEELIFNLRNLKMVYHQRVIAESVNSRNLRPEDDKMIELRFQAMLETLAIRGNGYFFHVRDLFLELFSGHDAFMLEHYGFAATDIVNTEKELEDAWKARLGFDSDFPHPNVMMVFADWAFNKMRLPVMNEANLAAFQIDHPEYVVENGRIVTYATNDPKDFEGLFRVRFTKPVQEKVVRTLAMKFGDNAAYLLPPANAHMLADSGTRVKLFLQSGDDHFYHFALPLLSRNYLTIGQYLLEHAPNDDKKYFKKYYQNKQHSGSRDRFLEEKVERLFKNFLLSVQFAPNTAYPLPDQKPNAKNIEYTELDLLGVGKSYTYLIEVKAGELNAAGKRGAIDSLVNRLKRNVSEGDFQSNRAQIIFKTMPTLFSKRAIRKYI
;
A
#
# COMPACT_ATOMS: atom_id res chain seq x y z
N MET A 1 39.22 -46.39 54.45
CA MET A 1 37.98 -45.81 55.03
C MET A 1 36.78 -46.23 54.18
N PRO A 2 35.58 -46.37 54.77
CA PRO A 2 34.53 -47.27 54.28
C PRO A 2 33.75 -46.72 53.08
N VAL A 3 33.32 -47.65 52.22
CA VAL A 3 32.36 -47.43 51.14
C VAL A 3 31.00 -47.08 51.75
N SER A 4 30.57 -45.81 51.64
CA SER A 4 29.25 -45.39 52.12
C SER A 4 28.16 -45.85 51.15
N LYS A 5 27.28 -46.71 51.65
CA LYS A 5 26.09 -47.26 51.00
C LYS A 5 25.19 -46.16 50.42
N GLY A 6 24.69 -46.42 49.22
CA GLY A 6 23.88 -45.49 48.44
C GLY A 6 22.63 -44.98 49.15
N ARG A 7 22.44 -43.66 49.11
CA ARG A 7 21.13 -43.02 49.31
C ARG A 7 20.44 -42.94 47.95
N LYS A 8 19.39 -43.75 47.74
CA LYS A 8 18.43 -43.56 46.65
C LYS A 8 17.84 -42.15 46.80
N LYS A 9 18.18 -41.22 45.90
CA LYS A 9 17.44 -39.96 45.74
C LYS A 9 16.03 -40.33 45.28
N LYS A 10 15.04 -40.20 46.17
CA LYS A 10 13.63 -40.20 45.76
C LYS A 10 13.45 -39.02 44.79
N HIS A 11 13.19 -39.31 43.52
CA HIS A 11 12.60 -38.33 42.62
C HIS A 11 11.27 -37.90 43.25
N LYS A 12 11.23 -36.70 43.83
CA LYS A 12 9.95 -36.01 44.03
C LYS A 12 9.38 -35.80 42.64
N LYS A 13 8.29 -36.51 42.30
CA LYS A 13 7.44 -36.13 41.17
C LYS A 13 7.04 -34.69 41.40
N THR A 14 7.66 -33.75 40.67
CA THR A 14 7.11 -32.43 40.49
C THR A 14 5.72 -32.63 39.90
N LYS A 15 4.68 -32.31 40.67
CA LYS A 15 3.33 -32.24 40.13
C LYS A 15 3.40 -31.29 38.93
N PRO A 16 2.79 -31.61 37.79
CA PRO A 16 2.70 -30.66 36.69
C PRO A 16 2.08 -29.39 37.27
N VAL A 17 2.80 -28.28 37.17
CA VAL A 17 2.23 -26.97 37.43
C VAL A 17 1.15 -26.81 36.37
N HIS A 18 -0.11 -27.00 36.76
CA HIS A 18 -1.22 -26.53 35.97
C HIS A 18 -1.04 -25.02 35.90
N HIS A 19 -0.47 -24.52 34.80
CA HIS A 19 -0.68 -23.14 34.41
C HIS A 19 -2.20 -23.00 34.27
N GLN A 20 -2.84 -22.44 35.30
CA GLN A 20 -4.21 -21.98 35.18
C GLN A 20 -4.21 -21.05 33.97
N LYS A 21 -5.02 -21.40 32.96
CA LYS A 21 -5.22 -20.52 31.82
C LYS A 21 -5.64 -19.16 32.39
N PRO A 22 -5.00 -18.05 32.00
CA PRO A 22 -5.44 -16.73 32.43
C PRO A 22 -6.94 -16.61 32.13
N ALA A 23 -7.70 -16.10 33.11
CA ALA A 23 -9.12 -15.87 32.94
C ALA A 23 -9.35 -14.98 31.71
N SER A 24 -10.40 -15.26 30.95
CA SER A 24 -10.85 -14.39 29.88
C SER A 24 -11.20 -13.02 30.43
N ASP A 25 -10.65 -11.96 29.82
CA ASP A 25 -10.98 -10.59 30.19
C ASP A 25 -12.40 -10.24 29.72
N GLU A 26 -12.79 -10.77 28.54
CA GLU A 26 -14.11 -10.58 27.93
C GLU A 26 -14.53 -11.86 27.18
N VAL A 27 -15.77 -12.30 27.35
CA VAL A 27 -16.36 -13.43 26.61
C VAL A 27 -17.69 -12.98 26.01
N PHE A 28 -17.83 -13.11 24.70
CA PHE A 28 -19.06 -12.87 23.97
C PHE A 28 -19.48 -14.16 23.28
N GLU A 29 -20.73 -14.57 23.44
CA GLU A 29 -21.28 -15.73 22.75
C GLU A 29 -22.56 -15.33 22.02
N ARG A 30 -22.59 -15.55 20.71
CA ARG A 30 -23.73 -15.22 19.86
C ARG A 30 -23.75 -16.16 18.65
N ASP A 31 -24.94 -16.64 18.29
CA ASP A 31 -25.19 -17.45 17.10
C ASP A 31 -24.26 -18.66 16.95
N GLY A 32 -23.90 -19.32 18.06
CA GLY A 32 -22.99 -20.47 18.07
C GLY A 32 -21.52 -20.11 17.79
N MET A 33 -21.15 -18.84 17.98
CA MET A 33 -19.78 -18.37 18.00
C MET A 33 -19.45 -17.79 19.37
N ARG A 34 -18.35 -18.26 19.97
CA ARG A 34 -17.81 -17.72 21.21
C ARG A 34 -16.50 -17.00 20.93
N MET A 35 -16.48 -15.69 21.16
CA MET A 35 -15.29 -14.86 21.14
C MET A 35 -14.76 -14.69 22.56
N GLU A 36 -13.48 -14.96 22.78
CA GLU A 36 -12.81 -14.82 24.07
C GLU A 36 -11.56 -13.94 23.91
N ARG A 37 -11.50 -12.83 24.62
CA ARG A 37 -10.29 -11.99 24.68
C ARG A 37 -9.44 -12.41 25.89
N ARG A 38 -8.15 -12.66 25.64
CA ARG A 38 -7.13 -12.84 26.69
C ARG A 38 -5.97 -11.89 26.42
N GLY A 39 -5.93 -10.79 27.15
CA GLY A 39 -5.00 -9.68 26.92
C GLY A 39 -5.17 -9.08 25.52
N LYS A 40 -4.13 -9.24 24.68
CA LYS A 40 -4.11 -8.73 23.30
C LYS A 40 -4.56 -9.75 22.24
N VAL A 41 -4.92 -10.97 22.66
CA VAL A 41 -5.27 -12.06 21.74
C VAL A 41 -6.76 -12.35 21.83
N THR A 42 -7.43 -12.35 20.68
CA THR A 42 -8.82 -12.76 20.55
C THR A 42 -8.88 -14.18 20.02
N TYR A 43 -9.60 -15.05 20.73
CA TYR A 43 -9.89 -16.42 20.33
C TYR A 43 -11.33 -16.49 19.83
N LEU A 44 -11.53 -17.15 18.70
CA LEU A 44 -12.85 -17.42 18.15
C LEU A 44 -13.10 -18.93 18.20
N HIS A 45 -14.23 -19.34 18.77
CA HIS A 45 -14.65 -20.73 18.89
C HIS A 45 -16.00 -20.91 18.21
N ASN A 46 -16.12 -21.94 17.37
CA ASN A 46 -17.44 -22.40 16.91
C ASN A 46 -18.00 -23.32 18.00
N THR A 47 -19.13 -22.94 18.59
CA THR A 47 -19.87 -23.70 19.61
C THR A 47 -21.12 -24.38 19.03
N ARG A 48 -21.37 -24.26 17.73
CA ARG A 48 -22.46 -24.97 17.04
C ARG A 48 -22.28 -26.48 17.14
N THR A 49 -23.39 -27.18 17.36
CA THR A 49 -23.50 -28.61 17.10
C THR A 49 -23.37 -28.90 15.61
N GLU A 50 -23.13 -30.16 15.24
CA GLU A 50 -23.02 -30.56 13.82
C GLU A 50 -24.29 -30.20 13.02
N ALA A 51 -25.47 -30.40 13.60
CA ALA A 51 -26.74 -30.08 12.96
C ALA A 51 -26.93 -28.56 12.76
N GLU A 52 -26.58 -27.76 13.77
CA GLU A 52 -26.61 -26.29 13.67
C GLU A 52 -25.58 -25.76 12.66
N HIS A 53 -24.40 -26.41 12.59
CA HIS A 53 -23.39 -26.06 11.62
C HIS A 53 -23.85 -26.37 10.19
N GLN A 54 -24.44 -27.54 9.97
CA GLN A 54 -24.98 -27.93 8.66
C GLN A 54 -26.12 -27.00 8.22
N ALA A 55 -27.05 -26.67 9.12
CA ALA A 55 -28.12 -25.71 8.84
C ALA A 55 -27.58 -24.31 8.52
N TYR A 56 -26.49 -23.89 9.17
CA TYR A 56 -25.80 -22.64 8.84
C TYR A 56 -25.17 -22.69 7.45
N LEU A 57 -24.49 -23.78 7.08
CA LEU A 57 -23.93 -23.93 5.74
C LEU A 57 -25.01 -23.90 4.65
N GLU A 58 -26.17 -24.49 4.92
CA GLU A 58 -27.32 -24.47 4.00
C GLU A 58 -27.95 -23.08 3.83
N SER A 59 -27.82 -22.19 4.81
CA SER A 59 -28.31 -20.81 4.73
C SER A 59 -27.33 -19.82 4.09
N LEU A 60 -26.04 -20.17 3.99
CA LEU A 60 -24.98 -19.30 3.44
C LEU A 60 -25.27 -18.75 2.04
N PRO A 61 -25.83 -19.50 1.07
CA PRO A 61 -26.16 -18.95 -0.25
C PRO A 61 -27.19 -17.81 -0.19
N ALA A 62 -28.18 -17.91 0.69
CA ALA A 62 -29.17 -16.86 0.91
C ALA A 62 -28.52 -15.64 1.58
N ILE A 63 -27.71 -15.87 2.63
CA ILE A 63 -26.94 -14.82 3.32
C ILE A 63 -26.03 -14.07 2.33
N LEU A 64 -25.31 -14.78 1.46
CA LEU A 64 -24.45 -14.18 0.44
C LEU A 64 -25.24 -13.30 -0.54
N THR A 65 -26.44 -13.73 -0.92
CA THR A 65 -27.34 -12.96 -1.79
C THR A 65 -27.80 -11.67 -1.11
N GLU A 66 -28.17 -11.73 0.17
CA GLU A 66 -28.55 -10.56 0.97
C GLU A 66 -27.37 -9.58 1.17
N ILE A 67 -26.16 -10.11 1.40
CA ILE A 67 -24.94 -9.31 1.51
C ILE A 67 -24.62 -8.63 0.18
N ASP A 68 -24.72 -9.34 -0.95
CA ASP A 68 -24.47 -8.77 -2.28
C ASP A 68 -25.48 -7.65 -2.61
N LEU A 69 -26.76 -7.82 -2.21
CA LEU A 69 -27.76 -6.76 -2.32
C LEU A 69 -27.41 -5.56 -1.43
N SER A 70 -27.01 -5.80 -0.17
CA SER A 70 -26.61 -4.75 0.76
C SER A 70 -25.40 -3.94 0.27
N ILE A 71 -24.45 -4.60 -0.41
CA ILE A 71 -23.31 -3.93 -1.05
C ILE A 71 -23.78 -3.03 -2.18
N LYS A 72 -24.67 -3.54 -3.03
CA LYS A 72 -25.21 -2.76 -4.15
C LYS A 72 -25.96 -1.53 -3.64
N GLU A 73 -26.88 -1.71 -2.70
CA GLU A 73 -27.67 -0.62 -2.11
C GLU A 73 -26.78 0.38 -1.37
N GLY A 74 -25.78 -0.09 -0.62
CA GLY A 74 -24.82 0.78 0.04
C GLY A 74 -23.97 1.60 -0.94
N ALA A 75 -23.55 1.01 -2.06
CA ALA A 75 -22.86 1.74 -3.12
C ALA A 75 -23.79 2.79 -3.76
N GLU A 76 -25.02 2.42 -4.11
CA GLU A 76 -26.03 3.34 -4.66
C GLU A 76 -26.33 4.52 -3.69
N ALA A 77 -26.42 4.25 -2.39
CA ALA A 77 -26.61 5.29 -1.38
C ALA A 77 -25.43 6.28 -1.32
N ILE A 78 -24.19 5.78 -1.38
CA ILE A 78 -22.99 6.64 -1.42
C ILE A 78 -22.95 7.45 -2.71
N LEU A 79 -23.28 6.85 -3.85
CA LEU A 79 -23.40 7.54 -5.13
C LEU A 79 -24.43 8.68 -5.05
N ALA A 80 -25.56 8.48 -4.36
CA ALA A 80 -26.58 9.50 -4.20
C ALA A 80 -26.07 10.76 -3.48
N TYR A 81 -25.18 10.64 -2.47
CA TYR A 81 -24.52 11.82 -1.88
C TYR A 81 -23.71 12.59 -2.91
N PHE A 82 -22.88 11.88 -3.67
CA PHE A 82 -22.09 12.48 -4.74
C PHE A 82 -22.92 12.95 -5.92
N GLU A 83 -24.21 12.62 -6.02
CA GLU A 83 -25.12 13.22 -7.00
C GLU A 83 -25.82 14.47 -6.43
N ALA A 84 -26.11 14.47 -5.12
CA ALA A 84 -26.86 15.52 -4.43
C ALA A 84 -26.01 16.74 -4.03
N PHE A 85 -24.78 16.53 -3.58
CA PHE A 85 -23.95 17.59 -2.97
C PHE A 85 -22.64 17.83 -3.70
N ASP A 86 -22.01 18.97 -3.40
CA ASP A 86 -20.73 19.35 -3.96
C ASP A 86 -19.64 18.30 -3.68
N ASN A 87 -19.01 17.85 -4.77
CA ASN A 87 -18.03 16.78 -4.76
C ASN A 87 -16.76 17.14 -3.96
N ILE A 88 -16.31 18.40 -4.07
CA ILE A 88 -15.08 18.88 -3.42
C ILE A 88 -15.31 19.01 -1.93
N ALA A 89 -16.47 19.51 -1.52
CA ALA A 89 -16.85 19.61 -0.11
C ALA A 89 -16.99 18.23 0.55
N LEU A 90 -17.66 17.26 -0.11
CA LEU A 90 -17.74 15.89 0.42
C LEU A 90 -16.37 15.22 0.58
N LEU A 91 -15.51 15.31 -0.46
CA LEU A 91 -14.15 14.78 -0.38
C LEU A 91 -13.29 15.51 0.65
N GLY A 92 -13.49 16.82 0.82
CA GLY A 92 -12.83 17.62 1.84
C GLY A 92 -13.15 17.15 3.26
N GLY A 93 -14.44 16.91 3.56
CA GLY A 93 -14.86 16.36 4.85
C GLY A 93 -14.26 14.98 5.13
N LEU A 94 -14.25 14.10 4.13
CA LEU A 94 -13.62 12.77 4.22
C LEU A 94 -12.10 12.86 4.42
N ALA A 95 -11.45 13.85 3.79
CA ALA A 95 -10.02 14.10 3.94
C ALA A 95 -9.67 14.62 5.34
N ILE A 96 -10.50 15.49 5.93
CA ILE A 96 -10.36 15.92 7.32
C ILE A 96 -10.53 14.73 8.26
N ASN A 97 -11.58 13.91 8.09
CA ASN A 97 -11.78 12.70 8.88
C ASN A 97 -10.55 11.77 8.79
N HIS A 98 -9.96 11.60 7.61
CA HIS A 98 -8.73 10.82 7.46
C HIS A 98 -7.53 11.46 8.18
N HIS A 99 -7.35 12.78 8.08
CA HIS A 99 -6.27 13.47 8.78
C HIS A 99 -6.37 13.32 10.30
N GLU A 100 -7.57 13.50 10.86
CA GLU A 100 -7.82 13.38 12.31
C GLU A 100 -7.59 11.97 12.84
N ASN A 101 -7.86 10.94 12.02
CA ASN A 101 -7.71 9.54 12.40
C ASN A 101 -6.36 8.91 11.97
N GLN A 102 -5.46 9.66 11.33
CA GLN A 102 -4.23 9.10 10.75
C GLN A 102 -3.30 8.43 11.80
N THR A 103 -3.33 8.92 13.03
CA THR A 103 -2.56 8.35 14.15
C THR A 103 -3.43 7.52 15.10
N ASP A 104 -4.72 7.39 14.82
CA ASP A 104 -5.61 6.59 15.63
C ASP A 104 -5.44 5.09 15.32
N LYS A 105 -4.90 4.38 16.30
CA LYS A 105 -4.74 2.92 16.25
C LYS A 105 -6.08 2.18 16.17
N ASP A 106 -7.17 2.80 16.62
CA ASP A 106 -8.50 2.19 16.67
C ASP A 106 -9.26 2.40 15.36
N ASP A 107 -8.88 3.38 14.53
CA ASP A 107 -9.39 3.53 13.14
C ASP A 107 -8.81 2.45 12.21
N ASP A 108 -7.60 1.96 12.47
CA ASP A 108 -6.95 0.85 11.73
C ASP A 108 -6.99 1.03 10.19
N GLY A 109 -6.75 2.27 9.72
CA GLY A 109 -6.74 2.62 8.29
C GLY A 109 -8.12 2.64 7.63
N MET A 110 -9.20 2.63 8.43
CA MET A 110 -10.57 2.76 7.94
C MET A 110 -10.79 4.07 7.20
N ALA A 111 -10.40 5.20 7.79
CA ALA A 111 -10.60 6.52 7.22
C ALA A 111 -9.88 6.71 5.87
N GLU A 112 -8.66 6.17 5.74
CA GLU A 112 -7.93 6.17 4.47
C GLU A 112 -8.67 5.35 3.40
N THR A 113 -9.13 4.15 3.78
CA THR A 113 -9.82 3.23 2.87
C THR A 113 -11.10 3.83 2.30
N ILE A 114 -11.92 4.45 3.16
CA ILE A 114 -13.18 5.06 2.72
C ILE A 114 -12.95 6.31 1.87
N LEU A 115 -11.90 7.09 2.18
CA LEU A 115 -11.51 8.25 1.38
C LEU A 115 -11.04 7.83 -0.02
N GLU A 116 -10.19 6.82 -0.13
CA GLU A 116 -9.78 6.27 -1.44
C GLU A 116 -10.99 5.82 -2.26
N TYR A 117 -11.91 5.10 -1.63
CA TYR A 117 -13.12 4.61 -2.30
C TYR A 117 -14.01 5.77 -2.78
N ALA A 118 -14.21 6.77 -1.93
CA ALA A 118 -14.94 7.99 -2.28
C ALA A 118 -14.28 8.74 -3.44
N ILE A 119 -12.95 8.85 -3.46
CA ILE A 119 -12.21 9.45 -4.59
C ILE A 119 -12.47 8.65 -5.88
N ASN A 120 -12.51 7.31 -5.83
CA ASN A 120 -12.80 6.49 -7.01
C ASN A 120 -14.19 6.77 -7.61
N ILE A 121 -15.21 6.85 -6.74
CA ILE A 121 -16.58 7.18 -7.15
C ILE A 121 -16.64 8.60 -7.69
N CYS A 122 -16.08 9.54 -6.94
CA CYS A 122 -16.15 10.96 -7.28
C CYS A 122 -15.45 11.26 -8.61
N ALA A 123 -14.28 10.67 -8.85
CA ALA A 123 -13.54 10.76 -10.10
C ALA A 123 -14.30 10.16 -11.30
N ALA A 124 -15.25 9.26 -11.05
CA ALA A 124 -16.07 8.65 -12.10
C ALA A 124 -17.28 9.51 -12.49
N LEU A 125 -17.61 10.52 -11.67
CA LEU A 125 -18.75 11.42 -11.88
C LEU A 125 -18.26 12.76 -12.46
N PRO A 126 -19.00 13.37 -13.40
CA PRO A 126 -18.68 14.71 -13.88
C PRO A 126 -18.93 15.77 -12.80
N VAL A 127 -18.19 16.88 -12.83
CA VAL A 127 -18.49 18.04 -11.99
C VAL A 127 -19.82 18.64 -12.40
N LYS A 128 -20.71 18.87 -11.43
CA LYS A 128 -21.90 19.71 -11.60
C LYS A 128 -21.95 20.68 -10.43
N SER A 129 -22.46 21.90 -10.67
CA SER A 129 -22.78 22.84 -9.60
C SER A 129 -23.88 22.23 -8.74
N LYS A 130 -23.59 22.06 -7.44
CA LYS A 130 -24.45 21.39 -6.45
C LYS A 130 -24.40 22.18 -5.14
N PRO A 131 -25.43 22.05 -4.28
CA PRO A 131 -25.38 22.65 -2.95
C PRO A 131 -24.22 22.07 -2.13
N LEU A 132 -23.70 22.89 -1.21
CA LEU A 132 -22.77 22.40 -0.20
C LEU A 132 -23.48 21.44 0.76
N PRO A 133 -22.81 20.36 1.20
CA PRO A 133 -23.32 19.51 2.27
C PRO A 133 -23.26 20.26 3.61
N SER A 134 -24.12 19.87 4.54
CA SER A 134 -23.93 20.15 5.98
C SER A 134 -22.85 19.23 6.56
N TRP A 135 -22.44 19.49 7.81
CA TRP A 135 -21.51 18.60 8.49
C TRP A 135 -22.19 17.25 8.80
N GLU A 136 -23.48 17.28 9.14
CA GLU A 136 -24.29 16.08 9.37
C GLU A 136 -24.36 15.19 8.12
N ASP A 137 -24.48 15.76 6.91
CA ASP A 137 -24.45 15.00 5.65
C ASP A 137 -23.09 14.29 5.45
N ILE A 138 -21.99 14.94 5.85
CA ILE A 138 -20.63 14.37 5.77
C ILE A 138 -20.48 13.23 6.77
N GLU A 139 -20.95 13.39 8.01
CA GLU A 139 -20.93 12.35 9.03
C GLU A 139 -21.74 11.12 8.61
N GLU A 140 -22.91 11.34 8.01
CA GLU A 140 -23.75 10.25 7.49
C GLU A 140 -23.06 9.53 6.31
N LEU A 141 -22.41 10.27 5.40
CA LEU A 141 -21.60 9.69 4.33
C LEU A 141 -20.44 8.84 4.90
N ILE A 142 -19.71 9.34 5.91
CA ILE A 142 -18.63 8.59 6.58
C ILE A 142 -19.18 7.29 7.18
N PHE A 143 -20.32 7.36 7.87
CA PHE A 143 -20.98 6.21 8.45
C PHE A 143 -21.37 5.16 7.38
N ASN A 144 -21.98 5.60 6.29
CA ASN A 144 -22.39 4.73 5.19
C ASN A 144 -21.19 4.06 4.50
N LEU A 145 -20.10 4.80 4.29
CA LEU A 145 -18.85 4.26 3.75
C LEU A 145 -18.21 3.21 4.67
N ARG A 146 -18.16 3.48 5.99
CA ARG A 146 -17.64 2.54 6.99
C ARG A 146 -18.48 1.26 7.01
N ASN A 147 -19.81 1.38 7.01
CA ASN A 147 -20.71 0.24 6.95
C ASN A 147 -20.52 -0.58 5.68
N LEU A 148 -20.43 0.07 4.51
CA LEU A 148 -20.21 -0.65 3.26
C LEU A 148 -18.92 -1.48 3.29
N LYS A 149 -17.81 -0.92 3.81
CA LYS A 149 -16.56 -1.69 3.99
C LYS A 149 -16.76 -2.90 4.91
N MET A 150 -17.50 -2.74 6.01
CA MET A 150 -17.80 -3.84 6.92
C MET A 150 -18.65 -4.93 6.26
N VAL A 151 -19.62 -4.57 5.42
CA VAL A 151 -20.41 -5.53 4.63
C VAL A 151 -19.50 -6.26 3.62
N TYR A 152 -18.54 -5.59 2.99
CA TYR A 152 -17.53 -6.26 2.17
C TYR A 152 -16.69 -7.28 2.94
N HIS A 153 -16.25 -6.96 4.17
CA HIS A 153 -15.57 -7.94 5.02
C HIS A 153 -16.45 -9.14 5.32
N GLN A 154 -17.72 -8.92 5.67
CA GLN A 154 -18.69 -10.00 5.93
C GLN A 154 -18.86 -10.89 4.70
N ARG A 155 -18.96 -10.30 3.51
CA ARG A 155 -19.03 -11.05 2.24
C ARG A 155 -17.84 -11.98 2.07
N VAL A 156 -16.62 -11.46 2.24
CA VAL A 156 -15.37 -12.23 2.06
C VAL A 156 -15.28 -13.36 3.09
N ILE A 157 -15.69 -13.11 4.34
CA ILE A 157 -15.75 -14.13 5.38
C ILE A 157 -16.78 -15.21 5.05
N ALA A 158 -18.02 -14.83 4.73
CA ALA A 158 -19.10 -15.77 4.43
C ALA A 158 -18.75 -16.67 3.24
N GLU A 159 -18.16 -16.09 2.18
CA GLU A 159 -17.73 -16.83 0.99
C GLU A 159 -16.61 -17.84 1.32
N SER A 160 -15.68 -17.46 2.20
CA SER A 160 -14.60 -18.36 2.65
C SER A 160 -15.12 -19.57 3.44
N VAL A 161 -16.26 -19.43 4.13
CA VAL A 161 -16.88 -20.53 4.88
C VAL A 161 -17.73 -21.40 3.97
N ASN A 162 -18.51 -20.79 3.07
CA ASN A 162 -19.38 -21.49 2.12
C ASN A 162 -18.60 -22.45 1.19
N SER A 163 -17.33 -22.15 0.96
CA SER A 163 -16.49 -22.90 0.03
C SER A 163 -15.77 -24.11 0.67
N ARG A 164 -15.84 -24.32 2.00
CA ARG A 164 -15.06 -25.33 2.76
C ARG A 164 -15.50 -26.79 2.63
N ASN A 165 -16.35 -27.11 1.66
CA ASN A 165 -16.73 -28.49 1.32
C ASN A 165 -16.15 -28.95 -0.03
N LEU A 166 -15.17 -28.22 -0.56
CA LEU A 166 -14.39 -28.61 -1.73
C LEU A 166 -13.22 -29.52 -1.29
N ARG A 167 -12.47 -30.10 -2.23
CA ARG A 167 -11.40 -31.06 -1.89
C ARG A 167 -10.31 -30.36 -1.05
N PRO A 168 -9.46 -31.07 -0.29
CA PRO A 168 -8.42 -30.45 0.54
C PRO A 168 -7.47 -29.50 -0.21
N GLU A 169 -7.25 -29.75 -1.50
CA GLU A 169 -6.53 -28.83 -2.39
C GLU A 169 -7.26 -27.49 -2.64
N ASP A 170 -8.59 -27.52 -2.65
CA ASP A 170 -9.46 -26.37 -2.85
C ASP A 170 -9.53 -25.52 -1.55
N ASP A 171 -9.45 -26.14 -0.36
CA ASP A 171 -9.42 -25.44 0.94
C ASP A 171 -8.27 -24.43 1.08
N LYS A 172 -7.05 -24.82 0.70
CA LYS A 172 -5.89 -23.91 0.74
C LYS A 172 -6.03 -22.76 -0.26
N MET A 173 -6.67 -23.03 -1.40
CA MET A 173 -6.94 -22.00 -2.41
C MET A 173 -7.97 -20.99 -1.93
N ILE A 174 -9.00 -21.45 -1.21
CA ILE A 174 -9.99 -20.60 -0.55
C ILE A 174 -9.31 -19.75 0.54
N GLU A 175 -8.45 -20.34 1.37
CA GLU A 175 -7.71 -19.61 2.40
C GLU A 175 -6.83 -18.52 1.79
N LEU A 176 -6.06 -18.84 0.75
CA LEU A 176 -5.22 -17.86 0.05
C LEU A 176 -6.06 -16.74 -0.55
N ARG A 177 -7.19 -17.07 -1.19
CA ARG A 177 -8.12 -16.09 -1.76
C ARG A 177 -8.68 -15.17 -0.68
N PHE A 178 -9.11 -15.75 0.44
CA PHE A 178 -9.62 -15.03 1.60
C PHE A 178 -8.59 -14.05 2.14
N GLN A 179 -7.35 -14.50 2.36
CA GLN A 179 -6.24 -13.66 2.81
C GLN A 179 -5.96 -12.52 1.82
N ALA A 180 -5.82 -12.82 0.52
CA ALA A 180 -5.54 -11.81 -0.50
C ALA A 180 -6.62 -10.72 -0.57
N MET A 181 -7.90 -11.09 -0.49
CA MET A 181 -9.00 -10.12 -0.50
C MET A 181 -9.06 -9.29 0.78
N LEU A 182 -8.93 -9.91 1.95
CA LEU A 182 -8.95 -9.19 3.23
C LEU A 182 -7.75 -8.25 3.38
N GLU A 183 -6.55 -8.70 3.03
CA GLU A 183 -5.36 -7.84 3.04
C GLU A 183 -5.53 -6.67 2.07
N THR A 184 -6.09 -6.90 0.89
CA THR A 184 -6.37 -5.79 -0.05
C THR A 184 -7.46 -4.85 0.47
N LEU A 185 -8.43 -5.32 1.27
CA LEU A 185 -9.45 -4.46 1.89
C LEU A 185 -8.90 -3.66 3.06
N ALA A 186 -8.04 -4.25 3.90
CA ALA A 186 -7.60 -3.68 5.16
C ALA A 186 -6.27 -2.94 5.09
N ILE A 187 -5.31 -3.42 4.30
CA ILE A 187 -3.95 -2.89 4.27
C ILE A 187 -3.78 -2.00 3.03
N ARG A 188 -3.17 -0.83 3.20
CA ARG A 188 -2.79 0.07 2.10
C ARG A 188 -1.29 0.28 2.06
N GLY A 189 -0.77 0.35 0.84
CA GLY A 189 0.66 0.51 0.55
C GLY A 189 1.47 -0.78 0.54
N ASN A 190 2.70 -0.66 0.03
CA ASN A 190 3.62 -1.78 -0.21
C ASN A 190 4.73 -1.90 0.86
N GLY A 191 4.71 -1.05 1.88
CA GLY A 191 5.71 -1.01 2.94
C GLY A 191 5.74 0.30 3.70
N TYR A 192 6.69 0.45 4.61
CA TYR A 192 6.91 1.69 5.34
C TYR A 192 7.23 2.85 4.39
N PHE A 193 6.62 4.01 4.62
CA PHE A 193 6.73 5.19 3.76
C PHE A 193 8.17 5.52 3.35
N PHE A 194 9.10 5.58 4.30
CA PHE A 194 10.49 5.92 4.03
C PHE A 194 11.19 4.86 3.16
N HIS A 195 10.89 3.58 3.36
CA HIS A 195 11.43 2.51 2.50
C HIS A 195 10.85 2.56 1.10
N VAL A 196 9.55 2.85 0.95
CA VAL A 196 8.90 2.97 -0.38
C VAL A 196 9.49 4.15 -1.15
N ARG A 197 9.70 5.29 -0.47
CA ARG A 197 10.38 6.45 -1.03
C ARG A 197 11.80 6.13 -1.51
N ASP A 198 12.62 5.54 -0.64
CA ASP A 198 14.01 5.22 -0.98
C ASP A 198 14.08 4.22 -2.14
N LEU A 199 13.24 3.18 -2.10
CA LEU A 199 13.13 2.19 -3.15
C LEU A 199 12.71 2.82 -4.48
N PHE A 200 11.75 3.76 -4.45
CA PHE A 200 11.33 4.49 -5.63
C PHE A 200 12.46 5.32 -6.23
N LEU A 201 13.17 6.12 -5.42
CA LEU A 201 14.27 6.94 -5.92
C LEU A 201 15.41 6.07 -6.47
N GLU A 202 15.80 5.01 -5.75
CA GLU A 202 16.85 4.10 -6.21
C GLU A 202 16.51 3.41 -7.54
N LEU A 203 15.24 3.03 -7.73
CA LEU A 203 14.79 2.33 -8.94
C LEU A 203 14.56 3.29 -10.11
N PHE A 204 13.97 4.47 -9.88
CA PHE A 204 13.50 5.33 -10.95
C PHE A 204 14.46 6.48 -11.32
N SER A 205 15.42 6.86 -10.46
CA SER A 205 16.41 7.90 -10.82
C SER A 205 17.30 7.51 -12.01
N GLY A 206 17.50 6.20 -12.24
CA GLY A 206 18.16 5.71 -13.47
C GLY A 206 17.41 6.05 -14.77
N HIS A 207 16.18 6.53 -14.67
CA HIS A 207 15.33 6.93 -15.79
C HIS A 207 15.03 8.44 -15.81
N ASP A 208 15.71 9.25 -15.00
CA ASP A 208 15.44 10.69 -14.89
C ASP A 208 15.60 11.42 -16.23
N ALA A 209 16.59 11.04 -17.05
CA ALA A 209 16.78 11.64 -18.37
C ALA A 209 15.54 11.44 -19.28
N PHE A 210 14.94 10.25 -19.23
CA PHE A 210 13.70 9.94 -19.96
C PHE A 210 12.52 10.72 -19.39
N MET A 211 12.37 10.76 -18.06
CA MET A 211 11.26 11.51 -17.44
C MET A 211 11.36 13.01 -17.72
N LEU A 212 12.56 13.58 -17.69
CA LEU A 212 12.81 14.99 -18.01
C LEU A 212 12.46 15.31 -19.47
N GLU A 213 12.80 14.42 -20.41
CA GLU A 213 12.46 14.60 -21.83
C GLU A 213 10.95 14.57 -22.07
N HIS A 214 10.23 13.63 -21.47
CA HIS A 214 8.81 13.39 -21.77
C HIS A 214 7.84 14.19 -20.90
N TYR A 215 8.22 14.50 -19.66
CA TYR A 215 7.34 15.14 -18.67
C TYR A 215 7.92 16.44 -18.09
N GLY A 216 9.21 16.70 -18.30
CA GLY A 216 9.86 17.91 -17.81
C GLY A 216 10.14 17.92 -16.30
N PHE A 217 10.18 16.75 -15.66
CA PHE A 217 10.55 16.54 -14.26
C PHE A 217 11.25 15.17 -14.07
N ALA A 218 11.99 15.01 -12.99
CA ALA A 218 12.69 13.79 -12.57
C ALA A 218 11.92 13.01 -11.48
N ALA A 219 12.35 11.79 -11.14
CA ALA A 219 11.74 11.00 -10.07
C ALA A 219 11.76 11.74 -8.72
N THR A 220 12.85 12.46 -8.40
CA THR A 220 12.96 13.27 -7.19
C THR A 220 11.90 14.36 -7.10
N ASP A 221 11.45 14.90 -8.24
CA ASP A 221 10.47 15.98 -8.27
C ASP A 221 9.07 15.49 -7.88
N ILE A 222 8.73 14.23 -8.16
CA ILE A 222 7.47 13.62 -7.70
C ILE A 222 7.42 13.60 -6.17
N VAL A 223 8.50 13.13 -5.55
CA VAL A 223 8.62 13.02 -4.09
C VAL A 223 8.62 14.39 -3.42
N ASN A 224 9.39 15.33 -3.97
CA ASN A 224 9.45 16.69 -3.45
C ASN A 224 8.11 17.42 -3.61
N THR A 225 7.41 17.20 -4.73
CA THR A 225 6.08 17.79 -4.95
C THR A 225 5.08 17.30 -3.91
N GLU A 226 5.02 16.00 -3.59
CA GLU A 226 4.13 15.50 -2.53
C GLU A 226 4.36 16.25 -1.20
N LYS A 227 5.62 16.30 -0.77
CA LYS A 227 6.01 16.92 0.48
C LYS A 227 5.68 18.42 0.49
N GLU A 228 6.00 19.12 -0.59
CA GLU A 228 5.76 20.56 -0.69
C GLU A 228 4.26 20.89 -0.73
N LEU A 229 3.44 20.03 -1.34
CA LEU A 229 1.98 20.19 -1.33
C LEU A 229 1.39 19.88 0.05
N GLU A 230 1.91 18.89 0.76
CA GLU A 230 1.53 18.62 2.16
C GLU A 230 1.89 19.79 3.07
N ASP A 231 3.12 20.31 2.96
CA ASP A 231 3.59 21.46 3.73
C ASP A 231 2.72 22.70 3.41
N ALA A 232 2.36 22.92 2.13
CA ALA A 232 1.46 24.00 1.71
C ALA A 232 0.01 23.82 2.15
N TRP A 233 -0.49 22.59 2.29
CA TRP A 233 -1.80 22.32 2.88
C TRP A 233 -1.80 22.67 4.38
N LYS A 234 -0.78 22.23 5.13
CA LYS A 234 -0.63 22.54 6.56
C LYS A 234 -0.50 24.04 6.84
N ALA A 235 0.18 24.77 5.95
CA ALA A 235 0.35 26.22 6.05
C ALA A 235 -0.96 27.01 6.01
N ARG A 236 -2.04 26.42 5.48
CA ARG A 236 -3.34 27.05 5.28
C ARG A 236 -4.41 26.61 6.31
N LEU A 237 -4.06 25.76 7.26
CA LEU A 237 -4.97 25.37 8.33
C LEU A 237 -5.25 26.57 9.25
N GLY A 238 -6.53 26.86 9.47
CA GLY A 238 -7.01 27.86 10.41
C GLY A 238 -7.23 27.27 11.80
N PHE A 239 -7.24 28.13 12.82
CA PHE A 239 -7.67 27.79 14.17
C PHE A 239 -8.87 28.66 14.53
N ASP A 240 -10.07 28.07 14.51
CA ASP A 240 -11.36 28.77 14.51
C ASP A 240 -11.46 29.87 13.42
N SER A 241 -12.65 30.18 12.94
CA SER A 241 -12.81 31.12 11.82
C SER A 241 -12.21 32.50 12.17
N ASP A 242 -11.19 32.91 11.41
CA ASP A 242 -10.44 34.18 11.40
C ASP A 242 -9.02 34.22 11.98
N PHE A 243 -8.51 33.15 12.63
CA PHE A 243 -7.12 33.15 13.13
C PHE A 243 -6.24 32.09 12.47
N PRO A 244 -5.00 32.46 12.05
CA PRO A 244 -4.03 31.47 11.59
C PRO A 244 -3.70 30.48 12.70
N HIS A 245 -3.47 29.22 12.34
CA HIS A 245 -3.00 28.22 13.29
C HIS A 245 -1.71 28.71 14.01
N PRO A 246 -1.53 28.49 15.32
CA PRO A 246 -0.38 29.03 16.07
C PRO A 246 0.99 28.75 15.45
N ASN A 247 1.16 27.59 14.79
CA ASN A 247 2.38 27.28 14.03
C ASN A 247 2.67 28.29 12.92
N VAL A 248 1.66 28.78 12.21
CA VAL A 248 1.81 29.83 11.19
C VAL A 248 2.34 31.11 11.80
N MET A 249 1.80 31.47 12.96
CA MET A 249 2.22 32.66 13.71
C MET A 249 3.66 32.54 14.20
N MET A 250 4.08 31.34 14.63
CA MET A 250 5.47 31.06 14.99
C MET A 250 6.41 31.19 13.79
N VAL A 251 6.06 30.60 12.65
CA VAL A 251 6.87 30.69 11.42
C VAL A 251 7.03 32.15 10.98
N PHE A 252 5.95 32.94 11.00
CA PHE A 252 6.03 34.37 10.72
C PHE A 252 6.91 35.11 11.72
N ALA A 253 6.77 34.83 13.02
CA ALA A 253 7.56 35.48 14.06
C ALA A 253 9.06 35.20 13.89
N ASP A 254 9.43 33.94 13.67
CA ASP A 254 10.81 33.52 13.43
C ASP A 254 11.39 34.20 12.18
N TRP A 255 10.65 34.22 11.08
CA TRP A 255 11.04 34.94 9.87
C TRP A 255 11.25 36.44 10.15
N ALA A 256 10.31 37.09 10.84
CA ALA A 256 10.36 38.51 11.11
C ALA A 256 11.48 38.90 12.09
N PHE A 257 11.78 38.07 13.10
CA PHE A 257 12.94 38.28 13.98
C PHE A 257 14.26 38.23 13.21
N ASN A 258 14.37 37.32 12.24
CA ASN A 258 15.55 37.18 11.39
C ASN A 258 15.69 38.32 10.36
N LYS A 259 14.58 38.90 9.89
CA LYS A 259 14.59 39.89 8.80
C LYS A 259 14.42 41.35 9.25
N MET A 260 13.65 41.62 10.30
CA MET A 260 13.09 42.96 10.59
C MET A 260 13.19 43.42 12.05
N ARG A 261 13.92 42.70 12.92
CA ARG A 261 14.06 42.93 14.37
C ARG A 261 12.79 42.77 15.22
N LEU A 262 11.58 43.04 14.69
CA LEU A 262 10.30 42.87 15.41
C LEU A 262 9.21 42.24 14.51
N PRO A 263 8.39 41.31 15.04
CA PRO A 263 7.32 40.63 14.30
C PRO A 263 6.05 41.49 14.21
N VAL A 264 6.09 42.52 13.37
CA VAL A 264 4.90 43.34 13.09
C VAL A 264 4.17 42.79 11.86
N MET A 265 2.93 42.32 12.02
CA MET A 265 2.07 41.97 10.89
C MET A 265 1.44 43.22 10.30
N ASN A 266 1.93 43.65 9.14
CA ASN A 266 1.32 44.64 8.29
C ASN A 266 1.42 44.18 6.83
N GLU A 267 0.71 44.84 5.92
CA GLU A 267 0.62 44.42 4.53
C GLU A 267 2.00 44.28 3.84
N ALA A 268 2.91 45.24 4.05
CA ALA A 268 4.25 45.19 3.46
C ALA A 268 5.08 44.02 4.00
N ASN A 269 5.01 43.77 5.31
CA ASN A 269 5.72 42.68 5.97
C ASN A 269 5.15 41.31 5.58
N LEU A 270 3.84 41.19 5.43
CA LEU A 270 3.19 39.97 4.98
C LEU A 270 3.48 39.69 3.50
N ALA A 271 3.53 40.72 2.65
CA ALA A 271 3.96 40.56 1.25
C ALA A 271 5.42 40.08 1.16
N ALA A 272 6.32 40.64 1.98
CA ALA A 272 7.71 40.17 2.05
C ALA A 272 7.82 38.74 2.63
N PHE A 273 6.99 38.39 3.61
CA PHE A 273 6.90 37.04 4.15
C PHE A 273 6.50 36.04 3.08
N GLN A 274 5.44 36.32 2.31
CA GLN A 274 4.97 35.43 1.24
C GLN A 274 6.01 35.24 0.13
N ILE A 275 6.87 36.23 -0.15
CA ILE A 275 7.96 36.05 -1.12
C ILE A 275 8.95 34.98 -0.64
N ASP A 276 9.32 35.01 0.65
CA ASP A 276 10.24 34.04 1.24
C ASP A 276 9.56 32.69 1.55
N HIS A 277 8.23 32.71 1.75
CA HIS A 277 7.39 31.58 2.13
C HIS A 277 6.15 31.47 1.22
N PRO A 278 6.34 31.10 -0.07
CA PRO A 278 5.29 31.12 -1.09
C PRO A 278 4.12 30.16 -0.83
N GLU A 279 4.27 29.21 0.09
CA GLU A 279 3.23 28.32 0.56
C GLU A 279 2.15 29.03 1.39
N TYR A 280 2.49 30.18 2.00
CA TYR A 280 1.54 31.03 2.70
C TYR A 280 0.95 32.07 1.75
N VAL A 281 -0.36 32.27 1.88
CA VAL A 281 -1.11 33.15 0.98
C VAL A 281 -1.52 34.37 1.79
N VAL A 282 -1.26 35.56 1.26
CA VAL A 282 -1.68 36.80 1.88
C VAL A 282 -2.73 37.46 1.00
N GLU A 283 -3.91 37.71 1.58
CA GLU A 283 -4.99 38.46 0.95
C GLU A 283 -5.52 39.50 1.93
N ASN A 284 -5.79 40.72 1.44
CA ASN A 284 -6.32 41.82 2.26
C ASN A 284 -5.52 42.08 3.55
N GLY A 285 -4.18 41.95 3.47
CA GLY A 285 -3.29 42.18 4.61
C GLY A 285 -3.37 41.10 5.70
N ARG A 286 -3.82 39.88 5.39
CA ARG A 286 -3.90 38.74 6.32
C ARG A 286 -3.42 37.46 5.65
N ILE A 287 -2.85 36.56 6.44
CA ILE A 287 -2.57 35.19 5.98
C ILE A 287 -3.91 34.46 5.85
N VAL A 288 -4.19 33.93 4.66
CA VAL A 288 -5.41 33.18 4.35
C VAL A 288 -5.31 31.81 5.00
N THR A 289 -6.33 31.48 5.79
CA THR A 289 -6.49 30.17 6.41
C THR A 289 -7.92 29.67 6.25
N TYR A 290 -8.09 28.35 6.35
CA TYR A 290 -9.35 27.66 6.13
C TYR A 290 -9.68 26.79 7.35
N ALA A 291 -10.94 26.80 7.77
CA ALA A 291 -11.42 25.94 8.84
C ALA A 291 -11.50 24.48 8.39
N THR A 292 -11.34 23.56 9.34
CA THR A 292 -11.47 22.11 9.10
C THR A 292 -12.89 21.58 9.34
N ASN A 293 -13.80 22.42 9.84
CA ASN A 293 -15.15 22.08 10.24
C ASN A 293 -16.27 22.84 9.48
N ASP A 294 -15.93 23.63 8.46
CA ASP A 294 -16.91 24.29 7.58
C ASP A 294 -16.72 23.82 6.12
N PRO A 295 -17.70 23.13 5.52
CA PRO A 295 -17.65 22.69 4.12
C PRO A 295 -17.37 23.79 3.10
N LYS A 296 -17.66 25.06 3.42
CA LYS A 296 -17.35 26.21 2.54
C LYS A 296 -15.86 26.43 2.35
N ASP A 297 -15.05 26.04 3.33
CA ASP A 297 -13.61 26.29 3.34
C ASP A 297 -12.81 25.19 2.61
N PHE A 298 -13.44 24.04 2.34
CA PHE A 298 -12.76 22.87 1.79
C PHE A 298 -12.26 23.06 0.35
N GLU A 299 -12.97 23.85 -0.47
CA GLU A 299 -12.49 24.17 -1.81
C GLU A 299 -11.13 24.90 -1.74
N GLY A 300 -11.01 25.92 -0.91
CA GLY A 300 -9.78 26.68 -0.75
C GLY A 300 -8.67 25.90 -0.04
N LEU A 301 -9.03 25.07 0.93
CA LEU A 301 -8.09 24.25 1.70
C LEU A 301 -7.43 23.17 0.84
N PHE A 302 -8.22 22.38 0.10
CA PHE A 302 -7.72 21.23 -0.67
C PHE A 302 -7.31 21.56 -2.10
N ARG A 303 -7.54 22.80 -2.56
CA ARG A 303 -7.00 23.27 -3.82
C ARG A 303 -5.47 23.26 -3.79
N VAL A 304 -4.87 22.69 -4.83
CA VAL A 304 -3.43 22.70 -5.07
C VAL A 304 -3.01 24.12 -5.46
N ARG A 305 -1.95 24.60 -4.83
CA ARG A 305 -1.30 25.87 -5.16
C ARG A 305 0.14 25.60 -5.56
N PHE A 306 0.52 26.01 -6.76
CA PHE A 306 1.87 25.83 -7.27
C PHE A 306 2.76 26.96 -6.78
N THR A 307 3.83 26.61 -6.07
CA THR A 307 4.92 27.53 -5.70
C THR A 307 6.10 27.40 -6.66
N LYS A 308 6.16 26.33 -7.46
CA LYS A 308 7.21 26.05 -8.44
C LYS A 308 6.65 25.51 -9.76
N PRO A 309 7.24 25.86 -10.92
CA PRO A 309 6.80 25.30 -12.22
C PRO A 309 6.87 23.77 -12.31
N VAL A 310 7.81 23.13 -11.59
CA VAL A 310 7.95 21.67 -11.62
C VAL A 310 6.78 20.96 -10.95
N GLN A 311 6.21 21.53 -9.88
CA GLN A 311 5.04 20.99 -9.20
C GLN A 311 3.84 20.96 -10.15
N GLU A 312 3.66 22.02 -10.93
CA GLU A 312 2.59 22.10 -11.92
C GLU A 312 2.70 20.96 -12.95
N LYS A 313 3.90 20.70 -13.46
CA LYS A 313 4.13 19.58 -14.41
C LYS A 313 3.80 18.23 -13.78
N VAL A 314 4.26 17.99 -12.55
CA VAL A 314 3.98 16.74 -11.81
C VAL A 314 2.47 16.57 -11.62
N VAL A 315 1.81 17.58 -11.06
CA VAL A 315 0.37 17.54 -10.75
C VAL A 315 -0.45 17.37 -12.03
N ARG A 316 -0.18 18.14 -13.09
CA ARG A 316 -0.89 18.01 -14.37
C ARG A 316 -0.72 16.62 -14.99
N THR A 317 0.47 16.03 -14.87
CA THR A 317 0.74 14.67 -15.39
C THR A 317 -0.01 13.60 -14.60
N LEU A 318 -0.10 13.78 -13.28
CA LEU A 318 -0.75 12.87 -12.35
C LEU A 318 -2.21 13.26 -12.04
N ALA A 319 -2.80 14.15 -12.84
CA ALA A 319 -4.19 14.56 -12.70
C ALA A 319 -5.11 13.76 -13.61
N MET A 320 -6.34 13.60 -13.14
CA MET A 320 -7.48 13.19 -13.95
C MET A 320 -8.62 14.19 -13.79
N LYS A 321 -9.41 14.37 -14.84
CA LYS A 321 -10.63 15.17 -14.77
C LYS A 321 -11.73 14.36 -14.11
N PHE A 322 -12.63 15.05 -13.42
CA PHE A 322 -13.89 14.44 -12.98
C PHE A 322 -14.64 13.86 -14.17
N GLY A 323 -14.99 12.58 -14.08
CA GLY A 323 -15.61 11.79 -15.15
C GLY A 323 -14.62 10.89 -15.90
N ASP A 324 -13.30 11.12 -15.81
CA ASP A 324 -12.30 10.28 -16.49
C ASP A 324 -12.30 8.83 -15.96
N ASN A 325 -12.76 8.61 -14.73
CA ASN A 325 -12.85 7.29 -14.11
C ASN A 325 -14.23 6.61 -14.31
N ALA A 326 -15.06 7.06 -15.25
CA ALA A 326 -16.44 6.58 -15.44
C ALA A 326 -16.56 5.04 -15.55
N ALA A 327 -15.55 4.37 -16.13
CA ALA A 327 -15.51 2.91 -16.23
C ALA A 327 -15.55 2.19 -14.87
N TYR A 328 -15.18 2.85 -13.77
CA TYR A 328 -15.24 2.31 -12.42
C TYR A 328 -16.68 2.02 -11.96
N LEU A 329 -17.66 2.79 -12.45
CA LEU A 329 -19.08 2.60 -12.13
C LEU A 329 -19.77 1.58 -13.04
N LEU A 330 -19.10 1.13 -14.12
CA LEU A 330 -19.65 0.22 -15.11
C LEU A 330 -19.18 -1.23 -14.87
N PRO A 331 -19.89 -2.24 -15.41
CA PRO A 331 -19.38 -3.61 -15.39
C PRO A 331 -18.02 -3.73 -16.08
N PRO A 332 -17.08 -4.54 -15.54
CA PRO A 332 -17.26 -5.44 -14.39
C PRO A 332 -16.92 -4.79 -13.03
N ALA A 333 -16.56 -3.50 -12.98
CA ALA A 333 -16.13 -2.84 -11.76
C ALA A 333 -17.31 -2.54 -10.83
N ASN A 334 -18.43 -2.00 -11.34
CA ASN A 334 -19.66 -1.74 -10.57
C ASN A 334 -19.42 -1.06 -9.20
N ALA A 335 -18.54 -0.07 -9.16
CA ALA A 335 -18.10 0.59 -7.93
C ALA A 335 -17.58 -0.37 -6.85
N HIS A 336 -17.01 -1.52 -7.22
CA HIS A 336 -16.54 -2.48 -6.23
C HIS A 336 -15.28 -1.95 -5.53
N MET A 337 -15.22 -1.97 -4.19
CA MET A 337 -14.07 -1.43 -3.42
C MET A 337 -12.70 -2.00 -3.82
N LEU A 338 -12.65 -3.28 -4.21
CA LEU A 338 -11.44 -3.95 -4.73
C LEU A 338 -11.21 -3.81 -6.24
N ALA A 339 -12.09 -3.11 -6.97
CA ALA A 339 -11.90 -2.85 -8.39
C ALA A 339 -10.65 -2.02 -8.64
N ASP A 340 -10.09 -2.17 -9.84
CA ASP A 340 -8.99 -1.32 -10.25
C ASP A 340 -9.52 0.07 -10.60
N SER A 341 -8.72 1.10 -10.35
CA SER A 341 -9.12 2.49 -10.54
C SER A 341 -7.93 3.30 -11.04
N GLY A 342 -8.18 4.24 -11.96
CA GLY A 342 -7.15 5.13 -12.48
C GLY A 342 -6.52 6.01 -11.41
N THR A 343 -7.22 6.20 -10.28
CA THR A 343 -6.78 7.00 -9.13
C THR A 343 -5.53 6.43 -8.47
N ARG A 344 -5.17 5.16 -8.67
CA ARG A 344 -3.91 4.59 -8.15
C ARG A 344 -2.66 5.23 -8.75
N VAL A 345 -2.81 5.90 -9.89
CA VAL A 345 -1.74 6.59 -10.61
C VAL A 345 -2.02 8.08 -10.68
N LYS A 346 -3.26 8.43 -11.03
CA LYS A 346 -3.68 9.82 -11.22
C LYS A 346 -4.52 10.28 -10.04
N LEU A 347 -3.84 10.76 -9.00
CA LEU A 347 -4.43 11.05 -7.70
C LEU A 347 -5.00 12.47 -7.57
N PHE A 348 -4.55 13.39 -8.43
CA PHE A 348 -5.06 14.75 -8.42
C PHE A 348 -6.36 14.81 -9.23
N LEU A 349 -7.36 15.49 -8.69
CA LEU A 349 -8.61 15.73 -9.40
C LEU A 349 -8.59 17.13 -10.02
N GLN A 350 -8.91 17.21 -11.30
CA GLN A 350 -8.95 18.45 -12.06
C GLN A 350 -10.40 18.89 -12.31
N SER A 351 -10.73 20.12 -11.91
CA SER A 351 -11.97 20.82 -12.26
C SER A 351 -11.66 21.99 -13.19
N GLY A 352 -12.27 22.02 -14.38
CA GLY A 352 -11.92 23.00 -15.41
C GLY A 352 -10.46 22.85 -15.87
N ASP A 353 -9.85 23.93 -16.38
CA ASP A 353 -8.51 23.87 -16.96
C ASP A 353 -7.38 24.08 -15.92
N ASP A 354 -7.66 24.81 -14.83
CA ASP A 354 -6.62 25.29 -13.90
C ASP A 354 -6.89 25.03 -12.41
N HIS A 355 -7.93 24.27 -12.05
CA HIS A 355 -8.18 23.91 -10.65
C HIS A 355 -7.83 22.44 -10.43
N PHE A 356 -6.85 22.21 -9.55
CA PHE A 356 -6.40 20.89 -9.14
C PHE A 356 -6.64 20.72 -7.64
N TYR A 357 -7.01 19.53 -7.23
CA TYR A 357 -7.31 19.20 -5.85
C TYR A 357 -6.55 17.96 -5.41
N HIS A 358 -6.12 17.95 -4.15
CA HIS A 358 -5.46 16.81 -3.53
C HIS A 358 -6.07 16.55 -2.15
N PHE A 359 -6.85 15.48 -2.05
CA PHE A 359 -7.62 15.18 -0.83
C PHE A 359 -6.91 14.18 0.09
N ALA A 360 -5.87 13.50 -0.39
CA ALA A 360 -5.38 12.33 0.32
C ALA A 360 -3.86 12.24 0.24
N LEU A 361 -3.22 13.00 1.13
CA LEU A 361 -1.78 13.20 1.18
C LEU A 361 -0.97 11.89 1.11
N PRO A 362 -1.30 10.82 1.87
CA PRO A 362 -0.52 9.57 1.85
C PRO A 362 -0.77 8.67 0.62
N LEU A 363 -1.80 8.94 -0.21
CA LEU A 363 -2.11 8.06 -1.34
C LEU A 363 -1.02 8.13 -2.43
N LEU A 364 -0.27 9.23 -2.51
CA LEU A 364 0.75 9.41 -3.54
C LEU A 364 1.98 8.59 -3.23
N SER A 365 2.53 8.73 -2.03
CA SER A 365 3.68 7.97 -1.56
C SER A 365 3.51 6.46 -1.56
N ARG A 366 2.35 5.95 -1.15
CA ARG A 366 2.10 4.50 -1.18
C ARG A 366 2.05 3.93 -2.61
N ASN A 367 1.80 4.79 -3.60
CA ASN A 367 1.66 4.43 -5.01
C ASN A 367 2.89 4.80 -5.86
N TYR A 368 3.98 5.30 -5.28
CA TYR A 368 5.16 5.74 -6.03
C TYR A 368 5.68 4.73 -7.05
N LEU A 369 5.80 3.45 -6.67
CA LEU A 369 6.28 2.41 -7.59
C LEU A 369 5.33 2.21 -8.78
N THR A 370 4.02 2.22 -8.52
CA THR A 370 2.98 2.14 -9.55
C THR A 370 3.00 3.36 -10.47
N ILE A 371 3.15 4.56 -9.90
CA ILE A 371 3.25 5.83 -10.64
C ILE A 371 4.48 5.82 -11.54
N GLY A 372 5.66 5.49 -11.00
CA GLY A 372 6.89 5.42 -11.77
C GLY A 372 6.78 4.42 -12.93
N GLN A 373 6.26 3.23 -12.67
CA GLN A 373 6.04 2.23 -13.72
C GLN A 373 5.07 2.75 -14.79
N TYR A 374 3.97 3.36 -14.38
CA TYR A 374 2.98 3.91 -15.30
C TYR A 374 3.59 4.97 -16.21
N LEU A 375 4.38 5.90 -15.67
CA LEU A 375 5.03 6.96 -16.45
C LEU A 375 6.02 6.39 -17.48
N LEU A 376 6.78 5.35 -17.13
CA LEU A 376 7.66 4.71 -18.11
C LEU A 376 6.88 3.96 -19.20
N GLU A 377 5.74 3.36 -18.86
CA GLU A 377 4.92 2.55 -19.77
C GLU A 377 4.01 3.40 -20.69
N HIS A 378 3.57 4.57 -20.22
CA HIS A 378 2.56 5.42 -20.87
C HIS A 378 3.11 6.81 -21.22
N ALA A 379 4.40 6.89 -21.54
CA ALA A 379 5.01 8.13 -22.02
C ALA A 379 4.28 8.70 -23.25
N PRO A 380 4.13 10.04 -23.34
CA PRO A 380 3.60 10.70 -24.52
C PRO A 380 4.33 10.22 -25.79
N ASN A 381 3.57 9.98 -26.86
CA ASN A 381 4.01 9.35 -28.11
C ASN A 381 4.28 7.82 -28.04
N ASP A 382 3.80 7.18 -26.97
CA ASP A 382 3.61 5.72 -26.90
C ASP A 382 4.90 4.92 -27.11
N ASP A 383 6.02 5.37 -26.51
CA ASP A 383 7.30 4.65 -26.51
C ASP A 383 7.29 3.44 -25.57
N LYS A 384 6.36 2.51 -25.83
CA LYS A 384 6.31 1.18 -25.22
C LYS A 384 7.60 0.39 -25.45
N LYS A 385 8.48 0.84 -26.37
CA LYS A 385 9.78 0.22 -26.59
C LYS A 385 10.74 0.60 -25.46
N TYR A 386 10.71 1.84 -24.96
CA TYR A 386 11.53 2.24 -23.82
C TYR A 386 11.27 1.35 -22.60
N PHE A 387 10.01 1.24 -22.19
CA PHE A 387 9.61 0.43 -21.04
C PHE A 387 10.09 -1.03 -21.15
N LYS A 388 9.83 -1.66 -22.30
CA LYS A 388 10.26 -3.05 -22.56
C LYS A 388 11.78 -3.19 -22.61
N LYS A 389 12.48 -2.24 -23.22
CA LYS A 389 13.93 -2.31 -23.47
C LYS A 389 14.77 -1.96 -22.24
N TYR A 390 14.34 -1.00 -21.44
CA TYR A 390 15.17 -0.42 -20.38
C TYR A 390 14.69 -0.74 -18.97
N TYR A 391 13.37 -0.91 -18.77
CA TYR A 391 12.80 -1.23 -17.46
C TYR A 391 12.54 -2.74 -17.29
N GLN A 392 12.01 -3.42 -18.31
CA GLN A 392 11.70 -4.86 -18.22
C GLN A 392 12.83 -5.81 -18.65
N ASN A 393 13.79 -5.34 -19.45
CA ASN A 393 14.85 -6.20 -19.97
C ASN A 393 16.04 -6.25 -19.02
N LYS A 394 16.26 -7.40 -18.37
CA LYS A 394 17.36 -7.63 -17.41
C LYS A 394 18.77 -7.30 -17.91
N GLN A 395 18.97 -7.25 -19.23
CA GLN A 395 20.27 -6.87 -19.82
C GLN A 395 20.62 -5.40 -19.59
N HIS A 396 19.63 -4.55 -19.30
CA HIS A 396 19.86 -3.14 -19.02
C HIS A 396 20.13 -2.89 -17.53
N SER A 397 21.08 -2.01 -17.23
CA SER A 397 21.46 -1.64 -15.85
C SER A 397 20.31 -1.02 -15.07
N GLY A 398 19.47 -0.22 -15.73
CA GLY A 398 18.28 0.39 -15.14
C GLY A 398 17.05 -0.51 -15.10
N SER A 399 17.17 -1.81 -15.39
CA SER A 399 16.00 -2.69 -15.34
C SER A 399 15.62 -3.05 -13.91
N ARG A 400 14.32 -3.25 -13.68
CA ARG A 400 13.77 -3.58 -12.36
C ARG A 400 14.36 -4.87 -11.78
N ASP A 401 14.46 -5.90 -12.60
CA ASP A 401 14.91 -7.22 -12.14
C ASP A 401 16.39 -7.17 -11.71
N ARG A 402 17.23 -6.54 -12.54
CA ARG A 402 18.65 -6.33 -12.21
C ARG A 402 18.85 -5.44 -10.98
N PHE A 403 18.08 -4.35 -10.88
CA PHE A 403 18.11 -3.50 -9.69
C PHE A 403 17.81 -4.32 -8.42
N LEU A 404 16.81 -5.21 -8.47
CA LEU A 404 16.43 -6.02 -7.32
C LEU A 404 17.53 -7.04 -6.96
N GLU A 405 18.14 -7.70 -7.95
CA GLU A 405 19.28 -8.60 -7.76
C GLU A 405 20.46 -7.88 -7.08
N GLU A 406 20.85 -6.70 -7.60
CA GLU A 406 21.95 -5.89 -7.05
C GLU A 406 21.62 -5.36 -5.64
N LYS A 407 20.37 -4.95 -5.38
CA LYS A 407 19.90 -4.53 -4.06
C LYS A 407 19.98 -5.67 -3.05
N VAL A 408 19.51 -6.86 -3.42
CA VAL A 408 19.56 -8.06 -2.58
C VAL A 408 21.01 -8.44 -2.30
N GLU A 409 21.88 -8.48 -3.30
CA GLU A 409 23.30 -8.76 -3.13
C GLU A 409 23.95 -7.81 -2.11
N ARG A 410 23.73 -6.50 -2.27
CA ARG A 410 24.27 -5.47 -1.36
C ARG A 410 23.74 -5.65 0.07
N LEU A 411 22.44 -5.92 0.24
CA LEU A 411 21.85 -6.16 1.56
C LEU A 411 22.46 -7.40 2.24
N PHE A 412 22.58 -8.51 1.50
CA PHE A 412 23.16 -9.75 2.04
C PHE A 412 24.64 -9.61 2.37
N LYS A 413 25.43 -8.91 1.54
CA LYS A 413 26.84 -8.60 1.84
C LYS A 413 26.99 -7.76 3.11
N ASN A 414 26.10 -6.79 3.33
CA ASN A 414 26.11 -5.95 4.53
C ASN A 414 25.65 -6.70 5.79
N PHE A 415 24.67 -7.59 5.66
CA PHE A 415 24.12 -8.34 6.79
C PHE A 415 25.00 -9.54 7.20
N LEU A 416 25.65 -10.21 6.23
CA LEU A 416 26.37 -11.46 6.44
C LEU A 416 27.86 -11.33 6.08
N LEU A 417 28.57 -10.51 6.87
CA LEU A 417 29.98 -10.13 6.64
C LEU A 417 30.96 -11.31 6.54
N SER A 418 30.64 -12.47 7.12
CA SER A 418 31.48 -13.68 7.08
C SER A 418 31.25 -14.58 5.86
N VAL A 419 30.32 -14.20 4.98
CA VAL A 419 29.89 -14.96 3.81
C VAL A 419 30.45 -14.31 2.55
N GLN A 420 30.95 -15.14 1.64
CA GLN A 420 31.38 -14.67 0.33
C GLN A 420 30.23 -14.81 -0.64
N PHE A 421 29.82 -13.70 -1.24
CA PHE A 421 28.70 -13.66 -2.19
C PHE A 421 29.21 -13.55 -3.62
N ALA A 422 28.60 -14.33 -4.52
CA ALA A 422 28.84 -14.34 -5.95
C ALA A 422 27.51 -14.22 -6.69
N PRO A 423 27.24 -13.11 -7.39
CA PRO A 423 26.03 -12.97 -8.21
C PRO A 423 26.13 -13.84 -9.47
N ASN A 424 24.99 -14.10 -10.12
CA ASN A 424 24.92 -14.66 -11.47
C ASN A 424 25.73 -15.96 -11.64
N THR A 425 25.61 -16.85 -10.65
CA THR A 425 26.44 -18.07 -10.60
C THR A 425 25.90 -19.11 -11.57
N ALA A 426 26.63 -19.36 -12.65
CA ALA A 426 26.31 -20.41 -13.61
C ALA A 426 26.63 -21.82 -13.08
N TYR A 427 25.72 -22.77 -13.30
CA TYR A 427 25.90 -24.17 -12.93
C TYR A 427 25.23 -25.13 -13.95
N PRO A 428 25.73 -26.36 -14.13
CA PRO A 428 25.19 -27.30 -15.10
C PRO A 428 23.82 -27.84 -14.67
N LEU A 429 22.96 -28.20 -15.64
CA LEU A 429 21.69 -28.86 -15.33
C LEU A 429 21.90 -30.27 -14.72
N PRO A 430 21.10 -30.68 -13.70
CA PRO A 430 21.32 -31.92 -12.95
C PRO A 430 21.19 -33.21 -13.76
N ASP A 431 20.41 -33.19 -14.84
CA ASP A 431 20.14 -34.40 -15.64
C ASP A 431 21.18 -34.66 -16.74
N GLN A 432 22.25 -33.86 -16.78
CA GLN A 432 23.26 -33.97 -17.82
C GLN A 432 24.37 -34.95 -17.46
N LYS A 433 24.68 -35.84 -18.41
CA LYS A 433 25.80 -36.77 -18.27
C LYS A 433 27.11 -35.97 -18.11
N PRO A 434 28.03 -36.36 -17.20
CA PRO A 434 29.30 -35.65 -16.96
C PRO A 434 30.18 -35.42 -18.19
N ASN A 435 29.95 -36.16 -19.28
CA ASN A 435 30.72 -36.12 -20.54
C ASN A 435 29.87 -35.66 -21.74
N ALA A 436 28.75 -34.97 -21.53
CA ALA A 436 27.97 -34.40 -22.62
C ALA A 436 28.82 -33.38 -23.40
N LYS A 437 28.86 -33.50 -24.74
CA LYS A 437 29.62 -32.57 -25.60
C LYS A 437 29.12 -31.13 -25.49
N ASN A 438 27.84 -30.95 -25.18
CA ASN A 438 27.21 -29.67 -24.91
C ASN A 438 26.59 -29.75 -23.50
N ILE A 439 27.28 -29.17 -22.51
CA ILE A 439 26.73 -28.99 -21.17
C ILE A 439 25.88 -27.71 -21.21
N GLU A 440 24.61 -27.83 -20.88
CA GLU A 440 23.73 -26.67 -20.71
C GLU A 440 23.86 -26.17 -19.28
N TYR A 441 24.00 -24.86 -19.18
CA TYR A 441 24.10 -24.15 -17.92
C TYR A 441 22.80 -23.43 -17.64
N THR A 442 22.50 -23.32 -16.36
CA THR A 442 21.50 -22.43 -15.80
C THR A 442 22.20 -21.51 -14.81
N GLU A 443 21.50 -20.51 -14.31
CA GLU A 443 22.04 -19.47 -13.44
C GLU A 443 21.32 -19.49 -12.09
N LEU A 444 22.02 -19.04 -11.06
CA LEU A 444 21.47 -18.67 -9.76
C LEU A 444 21.77 -17.20 -9.54
N ASP A 445 20.76 -16.41 -9.18
CA ASP A 445 20.90 -14.96 -9.04
C ASP A 445 21.98 -14.59 -8.01
N LEU A 446 22.04 -15.29 -6.87
CA LEU A 446 23.06 -15.05 -5.85
C LEU A 446 23.45 -16.32 -5.06
N LEU A 447 24.75 -16.60 -5.02
CA LEU A 447 25.34 -17.65 -4.19
C LEU A 447 26.08 -17.05 -3.00
N GLY A 448 25.78 -17.49 -1.77
CA GLY A 448 26.53 -17.11 -0.57
C GLY A 448 27.24 -18.30 0.08
N VAL A 449 28.56 -18.25 0.25
CA VAL A 449 29.35 -19.33 0.87
C VAL A 449 29.99 -18.89 2.19
N GLY A 450 29.44 -19.40 3.29
CA GLY A 450 29.94 -19.24 4.64
C GLY A 450 30.96 -20.32 5.03
N LYS A 451 31.24 -20.44 6.34
CA LYS A 451 32.08 -21.54 6.87
C LYS A 451 31.29 -22.85 7.03
N SER A 452 30.04 -22.75 7.46
CA SER A 452 29.20 -23.91 7.81
C SER A 452 27.86 -23.93 7.07
N TYR A 453 27.66 -23.00 6.15
CA TYR A 453 26.38 -22.77 5.50
C TYR A 453 26.60 -22.21 4.09
N THR A 454 25.70 -22.57 3.18
CA THR A 454 25.63 -22.07 1.81
C THR A 454 24.21 -21.54 1.60
N TYR A 455 24.09 -20.32 1.08
CA TYR A 455 22.83 -19.74 0.65
C TYR A 455 22.70 -19.86 -0.86
N LEU A 456 21.57 -20.39 -1.29
CA LEU A 456 21.13 -20.38 -2.68
C LEU A 456 19.98 -19.38 -2.73
N ILE A 457 20.18 -18.26 -3.42
CA ILE A 457 19.25 -17.14 -3.39
C ILE A 457 18.79 -16.90 -4.82
N GLU A 458 17.49 -17.07 -5.01
CA GLU A 458 16.79 -16.68 -6.22
C GLU A 458 15.96 -15.43 -5.90
N VAL A 459 16.01 -14.45 -6.79
CA VAL A 459 15.34 -13.17 -6.67
C VAL A 459 14.20 -13.12 -7.68
N LYS A 460 13.03 -12.68 -7.22
CA LYS A 460 11.84 -12.53 -8.07
C LYS A 460 11.16 -11.21 -7.76
N ALA A 461 11.01 -10.39 -8.79
CA ALA A 461 10.23 -9.15 -8.75
C ALA A 461 8.81 -9.44 -9.23
N GLY A 462 7.87 -9.61 -8.31
CA GLY A 462 6.49 -9.92 -8.67
C GLY A 462 5.48 -9.49 -7.61
N GLU A 463 4.33 -9.02 -8.09
CA GLU A 463 3.17 -8.67 -7.26
C GLU A 463 1.93 -9.42 -7.74
N LEU A 464 0.92 -9.49 -6.88
CA LEU A 464 -0.42 -9.87 -7.29
C LEU A 464 -1.00 -8.79 -8.21
N ASN A 465 -1.60 -9.19 -9.33
CA ASN A 465 -2.33 -8.27 -10.18
C ASN A 465 -3.70 -7.93 -9.58
N ALA A 466 -4.39 -6.93 -10.14
CA ALA A 466 -5.69 -6.49 -9.65
C ALA A 466 -6.73 -7.63 -9.60
N ALA A 467 -6.74 -8.54 -10.59
CA ALA A 467 -7.63 -9.70 -10.57
C ALA A 467 -7.33 -10.65 -9.40
N GLY A 468 -6.06 -10.93 -9.11
CA GLY A 468 -5.66 -11.75 -7.96
C GLY A 468 -6.00 -11.10 -6.63
N LYS A 469 -5.78 -9.79 -6.50
CA LYS A 469 -6.18 -8.99 -5.33
C LYS A 469 -7.71 -8.99 -5.10
N ARG A 470 -8.51 -9.13 -6.16
CA ARG A 470 -9.97 -9.35 -6.10
C ARG A 470 -10.38 -10.80 -5.83
N GLY A 471 -9.42 -11.71 -5.66
CA GLY A 471 -9.68 -13.11 -5.38
C GLY A 471 -9.94 -13.99 -6.61
N ALA A 472 -9.53 -13.58 -7.81
CA ALA A 472 -9.57 -14.48 -8.96
C ALA A 472 -8.53 -15.60 -8.78
N ILE A 473 -9.02 -16.81 -8.49
CA ILE A 473 -8.19 -17.97 -8.11
C ILE A 473 -7.14 -18.29 -9.18
N ASP A 474 -7.55 -18.40 -10.46
CA ASP A 474 -6.60 -18.70 -11.54
C ASP A 474 -5.49 -17.65 -11.65
N SER A 475 -5.83 -16.38 -11.40
CA SER A 475 -4.86 -15.29 -11.41
C SER A 475 -3.88 -15.40 -10.23
N LEU A 476 -4.37 -15.73 -9.03
CA LEU A 476 -3.55 -15.98 -7.84
C LEU A 476 -2.59 -17.16 -8.08
N VAL A 477 -3.10 -18.30 -8.55
CA VAL A 477 -2.32 -19.50 -8.83
C VAL A 477 -1.22 -19.21 -9.86
N ASN A 478 -1.59 -18.58 -10.98
CA ASN A 478 -0.62 -18.29 -12.04
C ASN A 478 0.48 -17.33 -11.56
N ARG A 479 0.13 -16.38 -10.69
CA ARG A 479 1.11 -15.46 -10.10
C ARG A 479 2.01 -16.15 -9.08
N LEU A 480 1.49 -16.98 -8.20
CA LEU A 480 2.31 -17.74 -7.25
C LEU A 480 3.22 -18.75 -7.94
N LYS A 481 2.73 -19.43 -8.98
CA LYS A 481 3.57 -20.32 -9.79
C LYS A 481 4.78 -19.58 -10.35
N ARG A 482 4.55 -18.41 -10.96
CA ARG A 482 5.61 -17.58 -11.56
C ARG A 482 6.54 -16.96 -10.52
N ASN A 483 6.00 -16.42 -9.44
CA ASN A 483 6.78 -15.61 -8.50
C ASN A 483 7.45 -16.46 -7.40
N VAL A 484 6.86 -17.60 -7.04
CA VAL A 484 7.33 -18.45 -5.93
C VAL A 484 7.78 -19.81 -6.43
N SER A 485 6.91 -20.56 -7.11
CA SER A 485 7.22 -21.95 -7.48
C SER A 485 8.39 -22.05 -8.47
N GLU A 486 8.47 -21.16 -9.45
CA GLU A 486 9.61 -21.12 -10.39
C GLU A 486 10.92 -20.84 -9.64
N GLY A 487 10.92 -19.92 -8.67
CA GLY A 487 12.12 -19.61 -7.90
C GLY A 487 12.54 -20.72 -6.92
N ASP A 488 11.56 -21.36 -6.28
CA ASP A 488 11.79 -22.55 -5.45
C ASP A 488 12.34 -23.71 -6.28
N PHE A 489 11.79 -23.95 -7.47
CA PHE A 489 12.29 -24.97 -8.38
C PHE A 489 13.75 -24.74 -8.80
N GLN A 490 14.12 -23.48 -9.10
CA GLN A 490 15.50 -23.12 -9.43
C GLN A 490 16.44 -23.31 -8.23
N SER A 491 16.02 -22.91 -7.04
CA SER A 491 16.79 -23.10 -5.80
C SER A 491 16.97 -24.58 -5.45
N ASN A 492 15.92 -25.39 -5.59
CA ASN A 492 15.97 -26.84 -5.37
C ASN A 492 16.89 -27.53 -6.37
N ARG A 493 16.87 -27.10 -7.63
CA ARG A 493 17.79 -27.59 -8.67
C ARG A 493 19.24 -27.29 -8.31
N ALA A 494 19.55 -26.06 -7.91
CA ALA A 494 20.88 -25.67 -7.45
C ALA A 494 21.32 -26.50 -6.22
N GLN A 495 20.39 -26.81 -5.31
CA GLN A 495 20.66 -27.63 -4.13
C GLN A 495 21.07 -29.07 -4.51
N ILE A 496 20.43 -29.66 -5.52
CA ILE A 496 20.78 -31.00 -6.02
C ILE A 496 22.22 -30.99 -6.56
N ILE A 497 22.58 -30.01 -7.40
CA ILE A 497 23.94 -29.88 -7.95
C ILE A 497 24.95 -29.64 -6.85
N PHE A 498 24.64 -28.82 -5.85
CA PHE A 498 25.53 -28.60 -4.70
C PHE A 498 25.82 -29.90 -3.94
N LYS A 499 24.81 -30.76 -3.75
CA LYS A 499 24.97 -32.05 -3.06
C LYS A 499 25.76 -33.06 -3.88
N THR A 500 25.60 -33.07 -5.21
CA THR A 500 26.27 -34.04 -6.09
C THR A 500 27.66 -33.59 -6.54
N MET A 501 27.92 -32.29 -6.61
CA MET A 501 29.18 -31.70 -7.05
C MET A 501 29.63 -30.51 -6.16
N PRO A 502 29.93 -30.74 -4.87
CA PRO A 502 30.21 -29.66 -3.91
C PRO A 502 31.47 -28.82 -4.24
N THR A 503 32.39 -29.34 -5.06
CA THR A 503 33.61 -28.63 -5.46
C THR A 503 33.34 -27.46 -6.40
N LEU A 504 32.28 -27.52 -7.20
CA LEU A 504 31.86 -26.45 -8.14
C LEU A 504 31.49 -25.15 -7.42
N PHE A 505 31.01 -25.24 -6.18
CA PHE A 505 30.57 -24.09 -5.37
C PHE A 505 31.51 -23.76 -4.21
N SER A 506 32.73 -24.29 -4.23
CA SER A 506 33.71 -24.01 -3.18
C SER A 506 34.20 -22.56 -3.23
N LYS A 507 34.66 -22.01 -2.09
CA LYS A 507 35.31 -20.68 -2.03
C LYS A 507 36.44 -20.51 -3.04
N ARG A 508 37.11 -21.61 -3.41
CA ARG A 508 38.20 -21.64 -4.41
C ARG A 508 37.66 -21.52 -5.84
N ALA A 509 36.49 -22.06 -6.11
CA ALA A 509 35.79 -21.92 -7.39
C ALA A 509 35.21 -20.51 -7.55
N ILE A 510 34.60 -19.94 -6.49
CA ILE A 510 34.06 -18.57 -6.51
C ILE A 510 35.12 -17.52 -6.81
N ARG A 511 36.36 -17.65 -6.29
CA ARG A 511 37.49 -16.77 -6.63
C ARG A 511 37.90 -16.79 -8.11
N LYS A 512 37.37 -17.71 -8.91
CA LYS A 512 37.59 -17.76 -10.36
C LYS A 512 36.53 -17.00 -11.15
N TYR A 513 35.42 -16.64 -10.50
CA TYR A 513 34.27 -15.92 -11.06
C TYR A 513 34.13 -14.48 -10.54
N ILE A 514 34.88 -14.12 -9.49
CA ILE A 514 35.17 -12.74 -9.06
C ILE A 514 36.51 -12.35 -9.67
#